data_AF-A0A1I0J153-F1
#
_entry.id   AF-A0A1I0J153-F1
#
_cell.length_a   1.000
_cell.length_b   1.000
_cell.length_c   1.000
_cell.angle_alpha   90.00
_cell.angle_beta   90.00
_cell.angle_gamma   90.00
#
_symmetry.space_group_name_H-M   'P 1'
#
loop_
_entity.id
_entity.type
_entity.pdbx_description
1 polymer ?
#
loop_
_entity_poly.entity_id
_entity_poly.type
_entity_poly.pdbx_seq_one_letter_code
_entity_poly.pdbx_strand_id
1 'polypeptide(L)' 'MTYVEAMDWMRYRLQTGSLNLGLRLDEGFALLATVFNNVMGGKAKFSDFMPDRGFKDAPKAATPQDLLALLQRVKG' A
#
# COMPACT_ATOMS: atom_id res chain seq x y z
N MET A 1 -19.32 23.02 11.68
CA MET A 1 -18.48 22.05 10.94
C MET A 1 -18.91 22.09 9.49
N THR A 2 -18.03 22.44 8.58
CA THR A 2 -18.36 22.46 7.13
C THR A 2 -18.35 21.04 6.54
N TYR A 3 -19.01 20.85 5.40
CA TYR A 3 -19.05 19.54 4.72
C TYR A 3 -17.65 19.03 4.34
N VAL A 4 -16.80 19.92 3.85
CA VAL A 4 -15.42 19.58 3.46
C VAL A 4 -14.60 19.15 4.68
N GLU A 5 -14.66 19.93 5.77
CA GLU A 5 -14.00 19.55 7.03
C GLU A 5 -14.52 18.20 7.55
N ALA A 6 -15.82 17.93 7.48
CA ALA A 6 -16.38 16.64 7.91
C ALA A 6 -15.84 15.47 7.07
N MET A 7 -15.66 15.65 5.76
CA MET A 7 -15.07 14.62 4.89
C MET A 7 -13.58 14.43 5.17
N ASP A 8 -12.84 15.50 5.44
CA ASP A 8 -11.42 15.43 5.77
C ASP A 8 -11.18 14.77 7.13
N TRP A 9 -12.04 15.04 8.12
CA TRP A 9 -12.04 14.31 9.39
C TRP A 9 -12.38 12.83 9.23
N MET A 10 -13.30 12.46 8.32
CA MET A 10 -13.55 11.06 7.99
C MET A 10 -12.37 10.38 7.31
N ARG A 11 -11.72 11.03 6.34
CA ARG A 11 -10.50 10.49 5.70
C ARG A 11 -9.37 10.35 6.70
N TYR A 12 -9.16 11.35 7.55
CA TYR A 12 -8.18 11.30 8.63
C TYR A 12 -8.49 10.11 9.56
N ARG A 13 -9.73 9.95 10.02
CA ARG A 13 -10.14 8.81 10.86
C ARG A 13 -9.94 7.45 10.18
N LEU A 14 -10.12 7.37 8.86
CA LEU A 14 -9.86 6.14 8.09
C LEU A 14 -8.36 5.85 7.93
N GLN A 15 -7.52 6.88 7.86
CA GLN A 15 -6.07 6.77 7.69
C GLN A 15 -5.30 6.59 9.01
N THR A 16 -5.72 7.24 10.08
CA THR A 16 -5.00 7.33 11.37
C THR A 16 -5.77 6.73 12.55
N GLY A 17 -6.94 6.14 12.30
CA GLY A 17 -7.84 5.67 13.35
C GLY A 17 -7.33 4.43 14.07
N SER A 18 -6.71 4.62 15.23
CA SER A 18 -6.39 3.60 16.24
C SER A 18 -7.61 2.85 16.81
N LEU A 19 -8.83 3.19 16.38
CA LEU A 19 -10.09 2.59 16.82
C LEU A 19 -10.70 1.60 15.82
N ASN A 20 -10.13 1.44 14.62
CA ASN A 20 -10.58 0.40 13.69
C ASN A 20 -9.89 -0.92 14.03
N LEU A 21 -10.48 -1.66 14.97
CA LEU A 21 -10.00 -2.99 15.38
C LEU A 21 -9.79 -3.92 14.19
N GLY A 22 -10.66 -3.85 13.17
CA GLY A 22 -10.51 -4.61 11.93
C GLY A 22 -9.20 -4.30 11.19
N LEU A 23 -8.89 -3.01 10.99
CA LEU A 23 -7.62 -2.60 10.35
C LEU A 23 -6.40 -3.11 11.11
N ARG A 24 -6.43 -3.03 12.44
CA ARG A 24 -5.31 -3.46 13.28
C ARG A 24 -5.14 -4.98 13.28
N LEU A 25 -6.23 -5.73 13.23
CA LEU A 25 -6.20 -7.18 13.10
C LEU A 25 -5.64 -7.56 11.74
N ASP A 26 -6.12 -6.95 10.66
CA ASP A 26 -5.60 -7.20 9.31
C ASP A 26 -4.08 -6.93 9.27
N GLU A 27 -3.64 -5.79 9.80
CA GLU A 27 -2.23 -5.41 9.86
C GLU A 27 -1.40 -6.37 10.70
N GLY A 28 -1.93 -6.83 11.84
CA GLY A 28 -1.28 -7.81 12.70
C GLY A 28 -1.12 -9.17 12.01
N PHE A 29 -2.16 -9.66 11.34
CA PHE A 29 -2.10 -10.91 10.59
C PHE A 29 -1.18 -10.82 9.37
N ALA A 30 -1.18 -9.70 8.65
CA ALA A 30 -0.25 -9.48 7.55
C ALA A 30 1.21 -9.44 8.03
N LEU A 31 1.47 -8.84 9.20
CA LEU A 31 2.81 -8.84 9.79
C LEU A 31 3.26 -10.26 10.13
N LEU A 32 2.40 -11.04 10.81
CA LEU A 32 2.68 -12.44 11.13
C LEU A 32 2.94 -13.27 9.87
N ALA A 33 2.07 -13.15 8.86
CA ALA A 33 2.23 -13.84 7.58
C ALA A 33 3.54 -13.48 6.88
N THR A 34 3.94 -12.21 6.91
CA THR A 34 5.22 -11.74 6.35
C THR A 34 6.40 -12.39 7.06
N VAL A 35 6.37 -12.43 8.40
CA VAL A 35 7.43 -13.06 9.20
C VAL A 35 7.53 -14.56 8.87
N PHE A 36 6.41 -15.27 8.83
CA PHE A 36 6.39 -16.69 8.46
C PHE A 36 6.89 -16.93 7.03
N ASN A 37 6.43 -16.12 6.07
CA ASN A 37 6.89 -16.19 4.68
C ASN A 37 8.41 -16.00 4.60
N ASN A 38 8.97 -15.03 5.31
CA ASN A 38 10.42 -14.79 5.31
C ASN A 38 11.20 -15.95 5.93
N VAL A 39 10.70 -16.52 7.03
CA VAL A 39 11.31 -17.70 7.68
C VAL A 39 11.29 -18.93 6.77
N MET A 40 10.26 -19.08 5.95
CA MET A 40 10.16 -20.16 4.95
C MET A 40 10.92 -19.87 3.64
N GLY A 41 11.67 -18.75 3.55
CA GLY A 41 12.43 -18.37 2.36
C GLY A 41 11.61 -17.76 1.22
N GLY A 42 10.34 -17.39 1.49
CA GLY A 42 9.48 -16.70 0.55
C GLY A 42 9.86 -15.24 0.33
N LYS A 43 9.34 -14.63 -0.74
CA LYS A 43 9.66 -13.26 -1.17
C LYS A 43 8.45 -12.31 -1.16
N ALA A 44 7.30 -12.77 -0.68
CA ALA A 44 6.12 -11.94 -0.53
C ALA A 44 6.35 -10.79 0.45
N LYS A 45 5.81 -9.63 0.12
CA LYS A 45 5.88 -8.42 0.94
C LYS A 45 4.64 -8.32 1.82
N PHE A 46 4.73 -7.50 2.87
CA PHE A 46 3.60 -7.20 3.76
C PHE A 46 2.33 -6.76 3.02
N SER A 47 2.49 -5.94 1.99
CA SER A 47 1.40 -5.48 1.12
C SER A 47 0.63 -6.62 0.45
N ASP A 48 1.29 -7.76 0.20
CA ASP A 48 0.69 -8.90 -0.49
C ASP A 48 -0.28 -9.66 0.43
N PHE A 49 -0.17 -9.46 1.75
CA PHE A 49 -1.06 -10.03 2.77
C PHE A 49 -2.11 -9.02 3.25
N MET A 50 -2.12 -7.81 2.71
CA MET A 50 -3.13 -6.80 3.01
C MET A 50 -4.32 -6.89 2.05
N PRO A 51 -5.55 -6.65 2.52
CA PRO A 51 -6.70 -6.59 1.62
C PRO A 51 -6.55 -5.40 0.67
N ASP A 52 -6.92 -5.58 -0.60
CA ASP A 52 -6.97 -4.48 -1.57
C ASP A 52 -8.10 -3.52 -1.15
N ARG A 53 -7.73 -2.43 -0.48
CA ARG A 53 -8.65 -1.41 0.02
C ARG A 53 -9.08 -0.44 -1.09
N GLY A 54 -8.74 -0.69 -2.35
CA GLY A 54 -9.10 0.15 -3.49
C GLY A 54 -8.32 1.47 -3.56
N PHE A 55 -7.41 1.71 -2.61
CA PHE A 55 -6.41 2.76 -2.70
C PHE A 55 -5.30 2.26 -3.61
N LYS A 56 -5.51 2.32 -4.93
CA LYS A 56 -4.43 2.10 -5.88
C LYS A 56 -3.36 3.14 -5.62
N ASP A 57 -2.11 2.69 -5.47
CA ASP A 57 -0.97 3.60 -5.41
C ASP A 57 -1.09 4.61 -6.55
N ALA A 58 -0.85 5.89 -6.25
CA ALA A 58 -0.79 6.89 -7.28
C ALA A 58 0.21 6.41 -8.35
N PRO A 59 -0.18 6.40 -9.64
CA PRO A 59 0.69 5.87 -10.68
C PRO A 59 2.06 6.56 -10.58
N LYS A 60 3.12 5.76 -10.48
CA LYS A 60 4.50 6.27 -10.42
C LYS A 60 4.67 7.27 -11.56
N ALA A 61 4.95 8.53 -11.23
CA ALA A 61 5.25 9.54 -12.23
C ALA A 61 6.44 9.06 -13.06
N ALA A 62 6.27 8.99 -14.38
CA ALA A 62 7.32 8.52 -15.27
C ALA A 62 8.53 9.45 -15.17
N THR A 63 9.67 8.90 -14.76
CA THR A 63 10.93 9.65 -14.70
C THR A 63 11.66 9.58 -16.04
N PRO A 64 12.50 10.57 -16.39
CA PRO A 64 13.33 10.52 -17.60
C PRO A 64 14.21 9.26 -17.68
N GLN A 65 14.60 8.71 -16.53
CA GLN A 65 15.36 7.46 -16.43
C GLN A 65 14.54 6.24 -16.87
N ASP A 66 13.24 6.22 -16.56
CA ASP A 66 12.34 5.15 -17.00
C ASP A 66 12.20 5.15 -18.54
N LEU A 67 12.20 6.34 -19.17
CA LEU A 67 12.19 6.48 -20.63
C LEU A 67 13.48 5.97 -21.26
N LEU A 68 14.64 6.32 -20.69
CA LEU A 68 15.94 5.86 -21.18
C LEU A 68 16.04 4.33 -21.17
N ALA A 69 15.61 3.70 -20.08
CA ALA A 69 15.59 2.24 -19.94
C ALA A 69 14.71 1.57 -20.99
N LEU A 70 13.56 2.18 -21.32
CA LEU A 70 12.64 1.67 -22.33
C LEU A 70 13.26 1.74 -23.74
N LEU A 71 13.92 2.85 -24.08
CA LEU A 71 14.62 3.02 -25.35
C LEU A 71 15.78 2.03 -25.53
N GLN A 72 16.53 1.76 -24.46
CA GLN A 72 17.60 0.76 -24.48
C GLN A 72 17.06 -0.65 -24.69
N ARG A 73 15.90 -0.97 -24.12
CA ARG A 73 15.24 -2.28 -24.28
C ARG A 73 14.72 -2.54 -25.70
N VAL A 74 14.31 -1.52 -26.44
CA VAL A 74 13.78 -1.65 -27.82
C VAL A 74 14.88 -1.76 -28.87
N LYS A 75 16.11 -1.36 -28.53
CA LYS A 75 17.24 -1.31 -29.47
C LYS A 75 18.10 -2.60 -29.48
N GLY A 76 17.78 -3.58 -28.64
CA GLY A 76 18.39 -4.92 -28.64
C GLY A 76 17.45 -5.94 -29.27
#